data_AF-G7YQV4-F1
#
_entry.id   AF-G7YQV4-F1
#
_cell.length_a   1.000
_cell.length_b   1.000
_cell.length_c   1.000
_cell.angle_alpha   90.00
_cell.angle_beta   90.00
_cell.angle_gamma   90.00
#
_symmetry.space_group_name_H-M   'P 1'
#
loop_
_entity.id
_entity.type
_entity.pdbx_description
1 polymer ?
#
loop_
_entity_poly.entity_id
_entity_poly.type
_entity_poly.pdbx_seq_one_letter_code
_entity_poly.pdbx_strand_id
1 'polypeptide(L)'
;MDEDELLTLFHSPQFDPNVYASSVFGVRKASEVLRLVNEKIRSLDTSIYQHVASHHKELLKKAKDIDQLHDLLQTTESKITNLSQSLTKLKHKVAAPYTSLHTQIEQFRRLQRSCDLLRKISRAALLTKRIQSRLTDLAKSSAYVNELEQLFSSVDWEGIHTLESYKRSVEQSREDMISQSWNLIDTSHELAGQVQLGLGL
;
A
#
# COMPACT_ATOMS: atom_id res chain seq x y z
N MET A 1 -1.34 27.01 83.57
CA MET A 1 -1.68 26.35 82.31
C MET A 1 -2.33 27.39 81.44
N ASP A 2 -1.54 27.88 80.50
CA ASP A 2 -1.92 28.95 79.59
C ASP A 2 -2.86 28.41 78.50
N GLU A 3 -3.65 29.28 77.90
CA GLU A 3 -4.68 28.91 76.90
C GLU A 3 -4.10 28.18 75.68
N ASP A 4 -2.84 28.48 75.33
CA ASP A 4 -2.08 27.85 74.25
C ASP A 4 -1.59 26.43 74.58
N GLU A 5 -1.37 26.11 75.86
CA GLU A 5 -0.95 24.78 76.33
C GLU A 5 -2.10 23.77 76.22
N LEU A 6 -3.34 24.24 76.38
CA LEU A 6 -4.55 23.45 76.14
C LEU A 6 -4.83 23.21 74.66
N LEU A 7 -4.59 24.22 73.83
CA LEU A 7 -4.74 24.11 72.38
C LEU A 7 -3.72 23.14 71.80
N THR A 8 -2.47 23.20 72.24
CA THR A 8 -1.43 22.25 71.80
C THR A 8 -1.74 20.81 72.19
N LEU A 9 -2.30 20.58 73.39
CA LEU A 9 -2.79 19.26 73.80
C LEU A 9 -3.96 18.79 72.92
N PHE A 10 -4.86 19.70 72.54
CA PHE A 10 -6.00 19.42 71.66
C PHE A 10 -5.60 19.11 70.20
N HIS A 11 -4.53 19.73 69.69
CA HIS A 11 -4.01 19.50 68.33
C HIS A 11 -3.06 18.30 68.24
N SER A 12 -2.81 17.60 69.34
CA SER A 12 -1.91 16.46 69.35
C SER A 12 -2.49 15.28 68.54
N PRO A 13 -1.67 14.58 67.72
CA PRO A 13 -2.13 13.44 66.92
C PRO A 13 -2.54 12.21 67.75
N GLN A 14 -2.33 12.25 69.07
CA GLN A 14 -2.69 11.21 70.04
C GLN A 14 -3.68 11.76 71.08
N PHE A 15 -4.57 12.65 70.67
CA PHE A 15 -5.55 13.26 71.57
C PHE A 15 -6.37 12.18 72.30
N ASP A 16 -6.22 12.09 73.62
CA ASP A 16 -7.04 11.25 74.49
C ASP A 16 -8.04 12.14 75.24
N PRO A 17 -9.36 12.02 74.94
CA PRO A 17 -10.40 12.79 75.60
C PRO A 17 -10.42 12.64 77.12
N ASN A 18 -10.03 11.47 77.64
CA ASN A 18 -10.06 11.20 79.08
C ASN A 18 -8.89 11.88 79.81
N VAL A 19 -7.69 11.83 79.22
CA VAL A 19 -6.49 12.52 79.75
C VAL A 19 -6.67 14.04 79.66
N TYR A 20 -7.29 14.52 78.59
CA TYR A 20 -7.66 15.93 78.44
C TYR A 20 -8.69 16.36 79.49
N ALA A 21 -9.79 15.62 79.64
CA ALA A 21 -10.81 15.92 80.64
C ALA A 21 -10.26 15.93 82.08
N SER A 22 -9.42 14.95 82.44
CA SER A 22 -8.81 14.85 83.77
C SER A 22 -7.81 15.98 84.06
N SER A 23 -7.00 16.39 83.08
CA SER A 23 -6.05 17.52 83.23
C SER A 23 -6.75 18.87 83.29
N VAL A 24 -7.88 19.01 82.60
CA VAL A 24 -8.62 20.26 82.49
C VAL A 24 -9.55 20.52 83.67
N PHE A 25 -10.30 19.50 84.12
CA PHE A 25 -11.23 19.63 85.26
C PHE A 25 -10.52 19.73 86.62
N GLY A 26 -9.23 19.35 86.70
CA GLY A 26 -8.41 19.58 87.89
C GLY A 26 -7.95 21.03 88.07
N VAL A 27 -7.97 21.84 87.00
CA VAL A 27 -7.37 23.19 86.96
C VAL A 27 -8.42 24.29 86.70
N ARG A 28 -9.52 24.01 85.98
CA ARG A 28 -10.59 24.97 85.69
C ARG A 28 -11.99 24.37 85.85
N LYS A 29 -12.99 25.24 86.02
CA LYS A 29 -14.41 24.83 86.07
C LYS A 29 -14.85 24.33 84.70
N ALA A 30 -15.59 23.22 84.68
CA ALA A 30 -16.08 22.60 83.44
C ALA A 30 -16.86 23.56 82.52
N SER A 31 -17.59 24.53 83.10
CA SER A 31 -18.34 25.53 82.35
C SER A 31 -17.46 26.47 81.51
N GLU A 32 -16.25 26.78 81.97
CA GLU A 32 -15.33 27.70 81.28
C GLU A 32 -14.68 27.02 80.07
N VAL A 33 -14.34 25.75 80.22
CA VAL A 33 -13.75 24.90 79.17
C VAL A 33 -14.78 24.62 78.09
N LEU A 34 -16.01 24.27 78.46
CA LEU A 34 -17.10 24.11 77.51
C LEU A 34 -17.40 25.41 76.76
N ARG A 35 -17.31 26.56 77.43
CA ARG A 35 -17.45 27.87 76.79
C ARG A 35 -16.34 28.10 75.75
N LEU A 36 -15.09 27.83 76.11
CA LEU A 36 -13.95 27.99 75.20
C LEU A 36 -14.04 27.05 73.98
N VAL A 37 -14.33 25.77 74.20
CA VAL A 37 -14.49 24.80 73.11
C VAL A 37 -15.64 25.21 72.19
N ASN A 38 -16.78 25.64 72.73
CA ASN A 38 -17.91 26.10 71.92
C ASN A 38 -17.58 27.39 71.13
N GLU A 39 -16.81 28.30 71.72
CA GLU A 39 -16.32 29.51 71.06
C GLU A 39 -15.38 29.17 69.89
N LYS A 40 -14.47 28.21 70.09
CA LYS A 40 -13.56 27.73 69.04
C LYS A 40 -14.27 26.93 67.95
N ILE A 41 -15.25 26.10 68.30
CA ILE A 41 -16.11 25.41 67.32
C ILE A 41 -16.81 26.44 66.43
N ARG A 42 -17.41 27.48 67.02
CA ARG A 42 -18.05 28.58 66.26
C ARG A 42 -17.06 29.34 65.37
N SER A 43 -15.85 29.60 65.87
CA SER A 43 -14.79 30.22 65.07
C SER A 43 -14.34 29.33 63.91
N LEU A 44 -14.23 28.02 64.14
CA LEU A 44 -13.87 27.04 63.12
C LEU A 44 -14.98 26.95 62.06
N ASP A 45 -16.24 26.84 62.47
CA ASP A 45 -17.39 26.87 61.57
C ASP A 45 -17.35 28.13 60.71
N THR A 46 -17.16 29.30 61.32
CA THR A 46 -17.10 30.58 60.58
C THR A 46 -15.94 30.60 59.58
N SER A 47 -14.77 30.08 59.96
CA SER A 47 -13.59 29.99 59.09
C SER A 47 -13.80 29.02 57.93
N ILE A 48 -14.40 27.85 58.19
CA ILE A 48 -14.77 26.87 57.16
C ILE A 48 -15.79 27.49 56.21
N TYR A 49 -16.84 28.13 56.72
CA TYR A 49 -17.85 28.81 55.90
C TYR A 49 -17.21 29.88 55.01
N GLN A 50 -16.31 30.71 55.54
CA GLN A 50 -15.61 31.74 54.76
C GLN A 50 -14.67 31.13 53.71
N HIS A 51 -13.94 30.07 54.06
CA HIS A 51 -13.06 29.38 53.12
C HIS A 51 -13.85 28.72 51.98
N VAL A 52 -14.96 28.06 52.32
CA VAL A 52 -15.85 27.42 51.34
C VAL A 52 -16.53 28.49 50.49
N ALA A 53 -17.05 29.56 51.08
CA ALA A 53 -17.70 30.65 50.34
C ALA A 53 -16.74 31.37 49.38
N SER A 54 -15.48 31.56 49.78
CA SER A 54 -14.46 32.21 48.93
C SER A 54 -14.01 31.33 47.76
N HIS A 55 -13.85 30.03 47.97
CA HIS A 55 -13.28 29.12 46.95
C HIS A 55 -14.33 28.33 46.15
N HIS A 56 -15.60 28.29 46.59
CA HIS A 56 -16.69 27.59 45.90
C HIS A 56 -16.82 27.99 44.42
N LYS A 57 -16.72 29.30 44.14
CA LYS A 57 -16.81 29.83 42.78
C LYS A 57 -15.68 29.34 41.88
N GLU A 58 -14.47 29.24 42.43
CA GLU A 58 -13.31 28.74 41.69
C GLU A 58 -13.41 27.24 41.45
N LEU A 59 -13.82 26.46 42.45
CA LEU A 59 -14.01 25.01 42.31
C LEU A 59 -15.08 24.69 41.25
N LEU A 60 -16.20 25.41 41.27
CA LEU A 60 -17.28 25.22 40.29
C LEU A 60 -16.85 25.65 38.89
N LYS A 61 -16.05 26.72 38.76
CA LYS A 61 -15.42 27.09 37.49
C LYS A 61 -14.48 25.99 36.99
N LYS A 62 -13.63 25.43 37.85
CA LYS A 62 -12.72 24.34 37.50
C LYS A 62 -13.47 23.09 37.06
N ALA A 63 -14.56 22.73 37.72
CA ALA A 63 -15.42 21.62 37.31
C ALA A 63 -15.99 21.87 35.90
N LYS A 64 -16.53 23.07 35.64
CA LYS A 64 -17.03 23.44 34.31
C LYS A 64 -15.93 23.42 33.24
N ASP A 65 -14.74 23.92 33.55
CA ASP A 65 -13.62 23.93 32.61
C ASP A 65 -13.18 22.48 32.27
N ILE A 66 -13.27 21.55 33.23
CA ILE A 66 -13.02 20.11 33.01
C ILE A 66 -14.09 19.50 32.10
N ASP A 67 -15.38 19.80 32.33
CA ASP A 67 -16.46 19.31 31.47
C ASP A 67 -16.30 19.81 30.03
N GLN A 68 -15.95 21.09 29.85
CA GLN A 68 -15.67 21.67 28.53
C GLN A 68 -14.48 20.99 27.83
N LEU A 69 -13.43 20.68 28.58
CA LEU A 69 -12.28 19.95 28.05
C LEU A 69 -12.66 18.53 27.64
N HIS A 70 -13.51 17.86 28.41
CA HIS A 70 -14.03 16.55 28.08
C HIS A 70 -14.80 16.56 26.76
N ASP A 71 -15.71 17.51 26.58
CA ASP A 71 -16.47 17.68 25.33
C ASP A 71 -15.57 17.95 24.12
N LEU A 72 -14.53 18.78 24.31
CA LEU A 72 -13.54 19.07 23.26
C LEU A 72 -12.73 17.82 22.91
N LEU A 73 -12.35 17.03 23.90
CA LEU A 73 -11.59 15.79 23.71
C LEU A 73 -12.43 14.75 22.97
N GLN A 74 -13.70 14.56 23.37
CA GLN A 74 -14.64 13.69 22.68
C GLN A 74 -14.86 14.12 21.23
N THR A 75 -14.98 15.43 20.98
CA THR A 75 -15.09 15.97 19.62
C THR A 75 -13.83 15.71 18.79
N THR A 76 -12.65 15.83 19.41
CA THR A 76 -11.36 15.58 18.76
C THR A 76 -11.19 14.11 18.42
N GLU A 77 -11.55 13.22 19.34
CA GLU A 77 -11.56 11.77 19.12
C GLU A 77 -12.46 11.41 17.93
N SER A 78 -13.70 11.92 17.91
CA SER A 78 -14.64 11.71 16.80
C SER A 78 -14.08 12.20 15.44
N LYS A 79 -13.41 13.35 15.43
CA LYS A 79 -12.73 13.85 14.21
C LYS A 79 -11.61 12.93 13.76
N ILE A 80 -10.78 12.43 14.69
CA ILE A 80 -9.70 11.48 14.39
C ILE A 80 -10.26 10.18 13.84
N THR A 81 -11.32 9.62 14.44
CA THR A 81 -11.95 8.39 13.96
C THR A 81 -12.53 8.58 12.55
N ASN A 82 -13.19 9.71 12.29
CA ASN A 82 -13.74 10.02 10.97
C ASN A 82 -12.65 10.21 9.91
N LEU A 83 -11.52 10.84 10.29
CA LEU A 83 -10.38 11.00 9.41
C LEU A 83 -9.74 9.65 9.08
N SER A 84 -9.56 8.78 10.07
CA SER A 84 -9.02 7.43 9.89
C SER A 84 -9.90 6.58 8.95
N GLN A 85 -11.23 6.64 9.12
CA GLN A 85 -12.17 5.99 8.23
C GLN A 85 -12.09 6.55 6.80
N SER A 86 -12.00 7.87 6.65
CA SER A 86 -11.89 8.54 5.35
C SER A 86 -10.59 8.17 4.64
N LEU A 87 -9.48 8.09 5.37
CA LEU A 87 -8.18 7.64 4.85
C LEU A 87 -8.24 6.19 4.39
N THR A 88 -8.88 5.32 5.17
CA THR A 88 -9.07 3.90 4.81
C THR A 88 -9.89 3.76 3.53
N LYS A 89 -10.99 4.52 3.41
CA LYS A 89 -11.81 4.58 2.19
C LYS A 89 -11.00 5.09 0.99
N LEU A 90 -10.20 6.14 1.18
CA LEU A 90 -9.34 6.70 0.13
C LEU A 90 -8.29 5.69 -0.34
N LYS A 91 -7.61 5.02 0.61
CA LYS A 91 -6.64 3.96 0.31
C LYS A 91 -7.28 2.86 -0.53
N HIS A 92 -8.49 2.42 -0.17
CA HIS A 92 -9.23 1.44 -0.96
C HIS A 92 -9.60 1.96 -2.35
N LYS A 93 -10.09 3.20 -2.43
CA LYS A 93 -10.49 3.87 -3.68
C LYS A 93 -9.33 4.11 -4.65
N VAL A 94 -8.07 4.05 -4.17
CA VAL A 94 -6.85 4.13 -4.99
C VAL A 94 -6.28 2.74 -5.29
N ALA A 95 -6.16 1.87 -4.28
CA ALA A 95 -5.52 0.57 -4.43
C ALA A 95 -6.32 -0.39 -5.33
N ALA A 96 -7.66 -0.38 -5.23
CA ALA A 96 -8.52 -1.22 -6.06
C ALA A 96 -8.39 -0.91 -7.56
N PRO A 97 -8.55 0.36 -8.03
CA PRO A 97 -8.39 0.66 -9.45
C PRO A 97 -6.95 0.49 -9.93
N TYR A 98 -5.94 0.76 -9.09
CA TYR A 98 -4.55 0.49 -9.45
C TYR A 98 -4.33 -0.99 -9.76
N THR A 99 -4.79 -1.88 -8.88
CA THR A 99 -4.65 -3.33 -9.07
C THR A 99 -5.39 -3.78 -10.32
N SER A 100 -6.62 -3.30 -10.52
CA SER A 100 -7.40 -3.59 -11.73
C SER A 100 -6.69 -3.15 -13.01
N LEU A 101 -6.23 -1.89 -13.08
CA LEU A 101 -5.48 -1.37 -14.22
C LEU A 101 -4.20 -2.15 -14.47
N HIS A 102 -3.46 -2.48 -13.42
CA HIS A 102 -2.23 -3.27 -13.54
C HIS A 102 -2.50 -4.63 -14.19
N THR A 103 -3.56 -5.33 -13.73
CA THR A 103 -3.95 -6.62 -14.34
C THR A 103 -4.38 -6.49 -15.79
N GLN A 104 -5.13 -5.42 -16.13
CA GLN A 104 -5.56 -5.16 -17.50
C GLN A 104 -4.37 -4.84 -18.42
N ILE A 105 -3.41 -4.05 -17.95
CA ILE A 105 -2.17 -3.74 -18.70
C ILE A 105 -1.38 -5.02 -18.95
N GLU A 106 -1.28 -5.89 -17.96
CA GLU A 106 -0.58 -7.17 -18.11
C GLU A 106 -1.29 -8.09 -19.13
N GLN A 107 -2.62 -8.17 -19.07
CA GLN A 107 -3.42 -8.87 -20.09
C GLN A 107 -3.21 -8.27 -21.48
N PHE A 108 -3.21 -6.94 -21.59
CA PHE A 108 -2.98 -6.26 -22.86
C PHE A 108 -1.57 -6.55 -23.42
N ARG A 109 -0.53 -6.57 -22.57
CA ARG A 109 0.83 -6.94 -22.99
C ARG A 109 0.90 -8.37 -23.50
N ARG A 110 0.24 -9.30 -22.81
CA ARG A 110 0.15 -10.71 -23.25
C ARG A 110 -0.58 -10.82 -24.59
N LEU A 111 -1.70 -10.13 -24.75
CA LEU A 111 -2.45 -10.09 -25.99
C LEU A 111 -1.62 -9.50 -27.13
N GLN A 112 -0.92 -8.38 -26.89
CA GLN A 112 -0.05 -7.76 -27.88
C GLN A 112 1.07 -8.71 -28.32
N ARG A 113 1.73 -9.39 -27.38
CA ARG A 113 2.74 -10.41 -27.70
C ARG A 113 2.16 -11.55 -28.52
N SER A 114 0.97 -12.04 -28.18
CA SER A 114 0.27 -13.07 -28.96
C SER A 114 -0.11 -12.59 -30.36
N CYS A 115 -0.61 -11.37 -30.50
CA CYS A 115 -0.91 -10.77 -31.80
C CYS A 115 0.34 -10.61 -32.66
N ASP A 116 1.46 -10.18 -32.08
CA ASP A 116 2.72 -10.04 -32.79
C ASP A 116 3.26 -11.41 -33.24
N LEU A 117 3.18 -12.43 -32.38
CA LEU A 117 3.50 -13.81 -32.79
C LEU A 117 2.59 -14.29 -33.93
N LEU A 118 1.28 -14.06 -33.84
CA LEU A 118 0.33 -14.44 -34.88
C LEU A 118 0.62 -13.73 -36.22
N ARG A 119 0.98 -12.44 -36.20
CA ARG A 119 1.39 -11.71 -37.41
C ARG A 119 2.63 -12.33 -38.04
N LYS A 120 3.61 -12.71 -37.22
CA LYS A 120 4.83 -13.37 -37.70
C LYS A 120 4.52 -14.76 -38.29
N ILE A 121 3.65 -15.55 -37.65
CA ILE A 121 3.18 -16.84 -38.19
C ILE A 121 2.46 -16.66 -39.53
N SER A 122 1.55 -15.68 -39.63
CA SER A 122 0.84 -15.38 -40.88
C SER A 122 1.80 -14.96 -42.00
N ARG A 123 2.81 -14.14 -41.69
CA ARG A 123 3.85 -13.76 -42.66
C ARG A 123 4.67 -14.97 -43.09
N ALA A 124 5.07 -15.83 -42.15
CA ALA A 124 5.80 -17.06 -42.44
C ALA A 124 5.00 -18.00 -43.36
N ALA A 125 3.70 -18.16 -43.10
CA ALA A 125 2.79 -18.94 -43.94
C ALA A 125 2.70 -18.39 -45.37
N LEU A 126 2.58 -17.06 -45.51
CA LEU A 126 2.54 -16.40 -46.81
C LEU A 126 3.83 -16.59 -47.61
N LEU A 127 4.98 -16.40 -46.98
CA LEU A 127 6.30 -16.58 -47.61
C LEU A 127 6.50 -18.03 -48.04
N THR A 128 6.17 -18.99 -47.18
CA THR A 128 6.23 -20.43 -47.49
C THR A 128 5.38 -20.76 -48.72
N LYS A 129 4.15 -20.25 -48.78
CA LYS A 129 3.27 -20.43 -49.95
C LYS A 129 3.86 -19.81 -51.22
N ARG A 130 4.49 -18.63 -51.11
CA ARG A 130 5.12 -17.96 -52.26
C ARG A 130 6.29 -18.75 -52.82
N ILE A 131 7.15 -19.28 -51.94
CA ILE A 131 8.27 -20.16 -52.31
C ILE A 131 7.73 -21.38 -53.07
N GLN A 132 6.75 -22.08 -52.51
CA GLN A 132 6.14 -23.26 -53.15
C GLN A 132 5.49 -22.94 -54.51
N SER A 133 4.89 -21.75 -54.67
CA SER A 133 4.24 -21.34 -55.92
C SER A 133 5.18 -20.85 -57.03
N ARG A 134 6.44 -20.50 -56.69
CA ARG A 134 7.38 -19.82 -57.59
C ARG A 134 8.74 -20.49 -57.65
N LEU A 135 8.81 -21.78 -57.38
CA LEU A 135 10.04 -22.58 -57.45
C LEU A 135 10.82 -22.40 -58.77
N THR A 136 10.15 -22.03 -59.88
CA THR A 136 10.79 -21.79 -61.17
C THR A 136 11.52 -20.45 -61.31
N ASP A 137 11.21 -19.45 -60.47
CA ASP A 137 11.88 -18.14 -60.44
C ASP A 137 12.86 -18.09 -59.27
N LEU A 138 14.07 -18.61 -59.51
CA LEU A 138 15.11 -18.84 -58.50
C LEU A 138 15.47 -17.57 -57.72
N ALA A 139 15.63 -16.44 -58.42
CA ALA A 139 16.01 -15.16 -57.80
C ALA A 139 14.94 -14.68 -56.81
N LYS A 140 13.66 -14.73 -57.18
CA LYS A 140 12.56 -14.30 -56.30
C LYS A 140 12.34 -15.28 -55.15
N SER A 141 12.43 -16.59 -55.42
CA SER A 141 12.30 -17.61 -54.37
C SER A 141 13.44 -17.51 -53.34
N SER A 142 14.66 -17.19 -53.78
CA SER A 142 15.82 -16.97 -52.91
C SER A 142 15.61 -15.79 -51.97
N ALA A 143 15.06 -14.69 -52.50
CA ALA A 143 14.71 -13.53 -51.69
C ALA A 143 13.66 -13.87 -50.59
N TYR A 144 12.64 -14.67 -50.92
CA TYR A 144 11.63 -15.10 -49.93
C TYR A 144 12.19 -16.06 -48.89
N VAL A 145 13.09 -16.97 -49.27
CA VAL A 145 13.79 -17.87 -48.33
C VAL A 145 14.63 -17.06 -47.35
N ASN A 146 15.42 -16.10 -47.83
CA ASN A 146 16.23 -15.23 -46.98
C ASN A 146 15.37 -14.37 -46.03
N GLU A 147 14.27 -13.81 -46.50
CA GLU A 147 13.33 -13.07 -45.64
C GLU A 147 12.74 -13.96 -44.54
N LEU A 148 12.42 -15.21 -44.87
CA LEU A 148 11.87 -16.15 -43.91
C LEU A 148 12.91 -16.60 -42.88
N GLU A 149 14.17 -16.82 -43.28
CA GLU A 149 15.28 -17.08 -42.36
C GLU A 149 15.51 -15.94 -41.37
N GLN A 150 15.42 -14.68 -41.84
CA GLN A 150 15.47 -13.50 -40.98
C GLN A 150 14.29 -13.44 -39.99
N LEU A 151 13.10 -13.88 -40.43
CA LEU A 151 11.94 -13.95 -39.54
C LEU A 151 12.17 -14.99 -38.44
N PHE A 152 12.69 -16.17 -38.79
CA PHE A 152 13.00 -17.24 -37.84
C PHE A 152 14.15 -16.92 -36.88
N SER A 153 15.15 -16.14 -37.28
CA SER A 153 16.21 -15.70 -36.37
C SER A 153 15.74 -14.67 -35.33
N SER A 154 14.63 -13.98 -35.61
CA SER A 154 14.06 -12.95 -34.73
C SER A 154 13.01 -13.45 -33.72
N VAL A 155 12.69 -14.75 -33.72
CA VAL A 155 11.58 -15.34 -32.95
C VAL A 155 12.02 -16.66 -32.34
N ASP A 156 11.58 -16.92 -31.11
CA ASP A 156 11.62 -18.26 -30.55
C ASP A 156 10.42 -19.06 -31.09
N TRP A 157 10.68 -19.95 -32.04
CA TRP A 157 9.67 -20.72 -32.78
C TRP A 157 9.63 -22.19 -32.38
N GLU A 158 10.55 -22.63 -31.53
CA GLU A 158 10.66 -24.01 -31.08
C GLU A 158 9.40 -24.40 -30.29
N GLY A 159 8.85 -25.59 -30.56
CA GLY A 159 7.60 -26.06 -29.97
C GLY A 159 6.33 -25.60 -30.69
N ILE A 160 6.42 -24.73 -31.70
CA ILE A 160 5.29 -24.41 -32.57
C ILE A 160 5.36 -25.29 -33.83
N HIS A 161 4.64 -26.42 -33.81
CA HIS A 161 4.68 -27.42 -34.89
C HIS A 161 4.44 -26.89 -36.30
N THR A 162 3.59 -25.86 -36.45
CA THR A 162 3.36 -25.24 -37.77
C THR A 162 4.58 -24.50 -38.28
N LEU A 163 5.29 -23.80 -37.40
CA LEU A 163 6.53 -23.09 -37.73
C LEU A 163 7.69 -24.08 -37.95
N GLU A 164 7.78 -25.14 -37.16
CA GLU A 164 8.72 -26.23 -37.39
C GLU A 164 8.51 -26.88 -38.78
N SER A 165 7.24 -27.09 -39.17
CA SER A 165 6.90 -27.59 -40.49
C SER A 165 7.29 -26.61 -41.61
N TYR A 166 7.10 -25.30 -41.41
CA TYR A 166 7.51 -24.29 -42.39
C TYR A 166 9.04 -24.23 -42.52
N LYS A 167 9.77 -24.30 -41.40
CA LYS A 167 11.24 -24.34 -41.42
C LYS A 167 11.74 -25.56 -42.20
N ARG A 168 11.18 -26.74 -41.96
CA ARG A 168 11.50 -27.95 -42.74
C ARG A 168 11.19 -27.79 -44.23
N SER A 169 10.02 -27.23 -44.57
CA SER A 169 9.65 -27.00 -45.97
C SER A 169 10.61 -26.05 -46.68
N VAL A 170 11.17 -25.08 -45.96
CA VAL A 170 12.08 -24.09 -46.53
C VAL A 170 13.49 -24.64 -46.71
N GLU A 171 13.98 -25.46 -45.78
CA GLU A 171 15.23 -26.21 -46.01
C GLU A 171 15.11 -27.09 -47.25
N GLN A 172 14.00 -27.81 -47.42
CA GLN A 172 13.77 -28.61 -48.62
C GLN A 172 13.74 -27.75 -49.89
N SER A 173 12.99 -26.63 -49.88
CA SER A 173 12.93 -25.73 -51.05
C SER A 173 14.30 -25.13 -51.36
N ARG A 174 15.13 -24.87 -50.35
CA ARG A 174 16.50 -24.37 -50.51
C ARG A 174 17.39 -25.41 -51.19
N GLU A 175 17.33 -26.67 -50.76
CA GLU A 175 18.03 -27.78 -51.40
C GLU A 175 17.59 -27.94 -52.87
N ASP A 176 16.27 -27.95 -53.11
CA ASP A 176 15.71 -28.09 -54.46
C ASP A 176 16.17 -26.95 -55.39
N MET A 177 16.21 -25.72 -54.88
CA MET A 177 16.69 -24.56 -55.62
C MET A 177 18.18 -24.63 -55.95
N ILE A 178 19.00 -25.11 -55.00
CA ILE A 178 20.44 -25.31 -55.23
C ILE A 178 20.64 -26.35 -56.33
N SER A 179 19.92 -27.48 -56.28
CA SER A 179 19.97 -28.49 -57.34
C SER A 179 19.51 -27.95 -58.70
N GLN A 180 18.45 -27.14 -58.74
CA GLN A 180 18.00 -26.50 -59.98
C GLN A 180 19.02 -25.50 -60.53
N SER A 181 19.67 -24.72 -59.66
CA SER A 181 20.73 -23.79 -60.05
C SER A 181 21.93 -24.54 -60.65
N TRP A 182 22.37 -25.64 -60.03
CA TRP A 182 23.43 -26.49 -60.60
C TRP A 182 23.06 -27.06 -61.97
N ASN A 183 21.85 -27.60 -62.12
CA ASN A 183 21.37 -28.11 -63.41
C ASN A 183 21.32 -27.02 -64.50
N LEU A 184 20.94 -25.79 -64.13
CA LEU A 184 20.94 -24.66 -65.07
C LEU A 184 22.36 -24.26 -65.47
N ILE A 185 23.32 -24.29 -64.53
CA ILE A 185 24.72 -24.05 -64.83
C ILE A 185 25.26 -25.11 -65.79
N ASP A 186 25.03 -26.40 -65.51
CA ASP A 186 25.51 -27.50 -66.35
C ASP A 186 24.91 -27.44 -67.76
N THR A 187 23.59 -27.26 -67.87
CA THR A 187 22.93 -27.12 -69.18
C THR A 187 23.38 -25.87 -69.93
N SER A 188 23.60 -24.75 -69.24
CA SER A 188 24.11 -23.52 -69.88
C SER A 188 25.56 -23.64 -70.34
N HIS A 189 26.39 -24.39 -69.61
CA HIS A 189 27.76 -24.71 -69.97
C HIS A 189 27.79 -25.62 -71.22
N GLU A 190 26.89 -26.60 -71.31
CA GLU A 190 26.74 -27.46 -72.49
C GLU A 190 26.21 -26.73 -73.73
N LEU A 191 25.29 -25.76 -73.56
CA LEU A 191 24.62 -25.04 -74.66
C LEU A 191 25.34 -23.77 -75.13
N ALA A 192 26.43 -23.34 -74.48
CA ALA A 192 27.15 -22.08 -74.78
C ALA A 192 26.25 -20.81 -74.88
N GLY A 193 25.07 -20.85 -74.26
CA GLY A 193 24.04 -19.81 -74.36
C GLY A 193 24.15 -18.78 -73.24
N GLN A 194 24.73 -17.62 -73.52
CA GLN A 194 24.90 -16.49 -72.57
C GLN A 194 23.60 -16.02 -71.90
N VAL A 195 22.44 -16.19 -72.55
CA VAL A 195 21.13 -15.72 -72.06
C VAL A 195 20.62 -16.55 -70.87
N GLN A 196 21.01 -17.82 -70.78
CA GLN A 196 20.52 -18.73 -69.73
C GLN A 196 21.30 -18.59 -68.42
N LEU A 197 22.58 -18.21 -68.50
CA LEU A 197 23.40 -17.84 -67.33
C LEU A 197 22.84 -16.62 -66.59
N GLY A 198 22.26 -15.64 -67.31
CA GLY A 198 21.69 -14.44 -66.71
C GLY A 198 20.37 -14.65 -65.94
N LEU A 199 19.72 -15.80 -66.10
CA LEU A 199 18.50 -16.16 -65.35
C LEU A 199 18.79 -16.93 -64.05
N GLY A 200 20.00 -17.46 -63.90
CA GLY A 200 20.44 -18.22 -62.72
C GLY A 200 21.19 -17.39 -61.66
N LEU A 201 21.64 -16.18 -62.01
CA LEU A 201 22.28 -15.19 -61.12
C LEU A 201 21.26 -14.20 -60.57
#